data_AF-A0AAW6EHM8-F1
#
_entry.id   AF-A0AAW6EHM8-F1
#
_cell.length_a   1.000
_cell.length_b   1.000
_cell.length_c   1.000
_cell.angle_alpha   90.00
_cell.angle_beta   90.00
_cell.angle_gamma   90.00
#
_symmetry.space_group_name_H-M   'P 1'
#
loop_
_entity.id
_entity.type
_entity.pdbx_description
1 polymer ?
#
loop_
_entity_poly.entity_id
_entity_poly.type
_entity_poly.pdbx_seq_one_letter_code
_entity_poly.pdbx_strand_id
1 'polypeptide(L)' 'MSKIETLKFFLWKRSGLHLRDALARYYDYLSNEEIRLYENKIDQLLEKYEVEVELPF' A
#
# COMPACT_ATOMS: atom_id res chain seq x y z
N MET A 1 14.82 8.37 -2.57
CA MET A 1 13.70 7.51 -2.98
C MET A 1 12.49 8.38 -3.22
N SER A 2 11.74 8.09 -4.28
CA SER A 2 10.44 8.73 -4.50
C SER A 2 9.43 8.27 -3.45
N LYS A 3 8.38 9.06 -3.19
CA LYS A 3 7.30 8.67 -2.27
C LYS A 3 6.70 7.30 -2.62
N ILE A 4 6.60 6.98 -3.91
CA ILE A 4 6.08 5.68 -4.39
C ILE A 4 7.04 4.55 -4.04
N GLU A 5 8.35 4.73 -4.23
CA GLU A 5 9.34 3.70 -3.87
C GLU A 5 9.36 3.46 -2.36
N THR A 6 9.24 4.51 -1.55
CA THR A 6 9.13 4.40 -0.10
C THR A 6 7.88 3.61 0.31
N LEU A 7 6.72 3.90 -0.29
CA LEU A 7 5.49 3.16 -0.05
C LEU A 7 5.64 1.68 -0.42
N LYS A 8 6.18 1.39 -1.61
CA LYS A 8 6.44 0.00 -2.07
C LYS A 8 7.38 -0.74 -1.12
N PHE A 9 8.43 -0.06 -0.65
CA PHE A 9 9.37 -0.63 0.30
C PHE A 9 8.70 -0.94 1.64
N PHE A 10 7.89 -0.05 2.18
CA PHE A 10 7.17 -0.31 3.44
C PHE A 10 6.19 -1.47 3.31
N LEU A 11 5.39 -1.49 2.24
CA LEU A 11 4.46 -2.58 1.98
C LEU A 11 5.20 -3.92 1.90
N TRP A 12 6.26 -4.00 1.10
CA TRP A 12 7.06 -5.23 0.99
C TRP A 12 7.73 -5.62 2.31
N LYS A 13 8.37 -4.67 3.00
CA LYS A 13 9.17 -4.95 4.19
C LYS A 13 8.32 -5.41 5.38
N ARG A 14 7.09 -4.89 5.49
CA ARG A 14 6.17 -5.20 6.61
C ARG A 14 5.26 -6.39 6.33
N SER A 15 4.78 -6.54 5.09
CA SER A 15 3.94 -7.68 4.73
C SER A 15 4.73 -8.95 4.44
N GLY A 16 5.94 -8.82 3.88
CA GLY A 16 6.67 -9.93 3.27
C GLY A 16 6.00 -10.49 2.00
N LEU A 17 4.95 -9.84 1.51
CA LEU A 17 4.16 -10.26 0.36
C LEU A 17 4.61 -9.58 -0.94
N HIS A 18 4.10 -10.08 -2.05
CA HIS A 18 4.17 -9.36 -3.31
C HIS A 18 3.39 -8.05 -3.23
N LEU A 19 3.81 -7.06 -4.01
CA LEU A 19 3.26 -5.70 -3.94
C LEU A 19 1.73 -5.68 -4.13
N ARG A 20 1.17 -6.51 -5.01
CA ARG A 20 -0.29 -6.58 -5.22
C ARG A 20 -1.03 -7.00 -3.94
N ASP A 21 -0.60 -8.09 -3.32
CA ASP A 21 -1.26 -8.63 -2.12
C ASP A 21 -1.06 -7.70 -0.92
N ALA A 22 0.14 -7.11 -0.80
CA ALA A 22 0.44 -6.13 0.23
C ALA A 22 -0.39 -4.85 0.05
N LEU A 23 -0.64 -4.45 -1.20
CA LEU A 23 -1.44 -3.27 -1.52
C LEU A 23 -2.94 -3.54 -1.31
N ALA A 24 -3.44 -4.75 -1.59
CA ALA A 24 -4.82 -5.11 -1.28
C ALA A 24 -5.12 -4.98 0.22
N ARG A 25 -4.15 -5.36 1.06
CA ARG A 25 -4.24 -5.33 2.53
C ARG A 25 -3.40 -4.21 3.16
N TYR A 26 -3.26 -3.08 2.47
CA TYR A 26 -2.35 -2.01 2.94
C TYR A 26 -2.71 -1.48 4.33
N TYR A 27 -3.98 -1.56 4.73
CA TYR A 27 -4.47 -1.18 6.05
C TYR A 27 -3.85 -2.01 7.19
N ASP A 28 -3.42 -3.24 6.92
CA ASP A 28 -2.78 -4.10 7.93
C ASP A 28 -1.30 -3.74 8.15
N TYR A 29 -0.68 -3.04 7.21
CA TYR A 29 0.77 -2.79 7.19
C TYR A 29 1.15 -1.32 7.37
N LEU A 30 0.24 -0.41 7.07
CA LEU A 30 0.44 1.02 7.17
C LEU A 30 -0.37 1.58 8.35
N SER A 31 0.24 2.48 9.11
CA SER A 31 -0.47 3.26 10.11
C SER A 31 -1.43 4.26 9.45
N ASN A 32 -2.42 4.73 10.20
CA ASN A 32 -3.37 5.75 9.72
C ASN A 32 -2.67 7.04 9.23
N GLU A 33 -1.55 7.42 9.85
CA GLU A 33 -0.76 8.58 9.43
C GLU A 33 -0.07 8.32 8.09
N GLU A 34 0.54 7.14 7.92
CA GLU A 34 1.17 6.74 6.65
C GLU A 34 0.14 6.62 5.53
N ILE A 35 -1.04 6.08 5.82
CA ILE A 35 -2.15 6.00 4.86
C ILE A 35 -2.51 7.39 4.36
N ARG A 36 -2.73 8.35 5.27
CA ARG A 36 -3.02 9.75 4.89
C ARG A 36 -1.86 10.39 4.12
N LEU A 37 -0.62 10.12 4.51
CA LEU A 37 0.57 10.66 3.84
C LEU A 37 0.71 10.14 2.40
N TYR A 38 0.30 8.89 2.17
CA TYR A 38 0.47 8.17 0.91
C TYR A 38 -0.84 7.90 0.16
N GLU A 39 -1.98 8.44 0.58
CA GLU A 39 -3.33 8.19 0.02
C GLU A 39 -3.33 8.29 -1.52
N ASN A 40 -2.95 9.46 -2.06
CA ASN A 40 -2.83 9.68 -3.50
C ASN A 40 -1.89 8.69 -4.21
N LYS A 41 -0.92 8.10 -3.50
CA LYS A 41 0.00 7.10 -4.06
C LYS A 41 -0.56 5.70 -3.95
N ILE A 42 -1.28 5.39 -2.89
CA ILE A 42 -2.02 4.14 -2.73
C ILE A 42 -3.05 4.04 -3.85
N ASP A 43 -3.86 5.08 -4.06
CA ASP A 43 -4.86 5.11 -5.15
C ASP A 43 -4.25 4.92 -6.53
N GLN A 44 -3.15 5.64 -6.83
CA GLN A 44 -2.41 5.48 -8.07
C GLN A 44 -1.89 4.05 -8.28
N LEU A 45 -1.47 3.38 -7.21
CA LEU A 45 -1.00 2.00 -7.29
C LEU A 45 -2.18 1.02 -7.44
N LEU A 46 -3.29 1.26 -6.74
CA LEU A 46 -4.49 0.43 -6.81
C LEU A 46 -5.07 0.43 -8.22
N GLU A 47 -5.22 1.63 -8.82
CA GLU A 47 -5.68 1.79 -10.20
C GLU A 47 -4.69 1.16 -11.18
N LYS A 48 -3.40 1.45 -11.04
CA LYS A 48 -2.36 0.95 -11.96
C LYS A 48 -2.25 -0.57 -11.96
N TYR A 49 -2.42 -1.21 -10.80
CA TYR A 49 -2.30 -2.66 -10.67
C TYR A 49 -3.67 -3.37 -10.67
N GLU A 50 -4.76 -2.63 -10.89
CA GLU A 50 -6.14 -3.14 -10.86
C GLU A 50 -6.36 -4.03 -9.62
N VAL A 51 -6.06 -3.47 -8.45
CA VAL A 51 -6.18 -4.14 -7.15
C VAL A 51 -7.37 -3.56 -6.41
N GLU A 52 -8.26 -4.44 -5.97
CA GLU A 52 -9.32 -4.07 -5.04
C GLU A 52 -8.80 -4.17 -3.59
N VAL A 53 -9.22 -3.23 -2.75
CA VAL A 53 -8.79 -3.15 -1.36
C VAL A 53 -9.60 -4.15 -0.54
N GLU A 54 -8.90 -5.02 0.19
CA GLU A 54 -9.48 -5.88 1.21
C GLU A 54 -9.60 -5.07 2.50
N LEU A 55 -10.83 -4.69 2.86
CA LEU A 55 -11.10 -4.00 4.12
C LEU A 55 -11.00 -5.00 5.28
N PRO A 56 -10.30 -4.65 6.38
CA PRO A 56 -10.29 -5.50 7.58
C PRO A 56 -11.71 -5.59 8.17
N PHE A 57 -12.09 -6.81 8.56
CA PHE A 57 -13.37 -7.12 9.21
C PHE A 57 -13.42 -6.68 10.67
#